data_AF-A0AA38JCV7-F1
#
_entry.id   AF-A0AA38JCV7-F1
#
_cell.length_a   1.000
_cell.length_b   1.000
_cell.length_c   1.000
_cell.angle_alpha   90.00
_cell.angle_beta   90.00
_cell.angle_gamma   90.00
#
_symmetry.space_group_name_H-M   'P 1'
#
loop_
_entity.id
_entity.type
_entity.pdbx_description
1 polymer ?
#
loop_
_entity_poly.entity_id
_entity_poly.type
_entity_poly.pdbx_seq_one_letter_code
_entity_poly.pdbx_strand_id
1 'polypeptide(L)'
;MRCKGLDVVLFTVASCTTCIAAITVPTTAPSTASTIDSSQVAVSLEFFAFPGYTELVSTETCLANLQALRGAPVAVRIGGTTQDRATYDPSLATPVSYTVASPTDAPTSLTFGPSFFTLAASDLKGNVTIGLNRQLNNQANTLSAAVQAKNSMPNMYAIELGNEPDLYASTSPIVPSSGWSQTADAASEKSWFTAIAPSVGNIFQAAVYLSWRTTATIPLLGTSINNVRSVSEHSYPQSACNGATTDLSTLMSHSGIVSYTSGFKADAASAHAAGVRYFLGETNSATCGGGGISPTFGAALWIVDYVLQGALNGIERSYFHQGTIGDCQYCWWGRFTTGAPFYGAYFVSTFLGTDGAKLEMLDNGTGAVASYVIFNSAGAPIRLLVYNSNYYDATGTRSSTAVSFTGGGIPSAGTATALRLTGPNATSRVDEGGIVTIGGGVTFDGNCNVVGTETRENVVVTGGTLTVSVQASEALIVYL
;
A
#
# COMPACT_ATOMS: atom_id res chain seq x y z
N MET A 1 -43.69 60.14 -32.58
CA MET A 1 -42.94 59.28 -31.65
C MET A 1 -43.36 57.85 -31.88
N ARG A 2 -42.46 56.99 -32.40
CA ARG A 2 -42.70 55.54 -32.59
C ARG A 2 -41.91 54.82 -31.52
N CYS A 3 -42.59 54.07 -30.63
CA CYS A 3 -41.93 53.14 -29.72
C CYS A 3 -41.47 51.90 -30.49
N LYS A 4 -40.19 51.54 -30.35
CA LYS A 4 -39.64 50.25 -30.78
C LYS A 4 -39.78 49.27 -29.62
N GLY A 5 -40.46 48.14 -29.85
CA GLY A 5 -40.41 46.98 -28.97
C GLY A 5 -39.07 46.27 -29.09
N LEU A 6 -38.51 45.85 -27.96
CA LEU A 6 -37.27 45.09 -27.85
C LEU A 6 -37.66 43.61 -27.66
N ASP A 7 -37.44 42.79 -28.68
CA ASP A 7 -37.63 41.34 -28.57
C ASP A 7 -36.45 40.72 -27.82
N VAL A 8 -36.71 40.17 -26.64
CA VAL A 8 -35.75 39.39 -25.85
C VAL A 8 -35.86 37.93 -26.28
N VAL A 9 -34.84 37.44 -27.00
CA VAL A 9 -34.70 36.02 -27.34
C VAL A 9 -34.08 35.29 -26.15
N LEU A 10 -34.88 34.47 -25.46
CA LEU A 10 -34.40 33.53 -24.44
C LEU A 10 -33.73 32.34 -25.13
N PHE A 11 -32.41 32.21 -25.01
CA PHE A 11 -31.72 30.96 -25.34
C PHE A 11 -31.83 30.00 -24.15
N THR A 12 -32.70 28.99 -24.26
CA THR A 12 -32.68 27.82 -23.39
C THR A 12 -31.47 26.96 -23.75
N VAL A 13 -30.43 27.01 -22.93
CA VAL A 13 -29.31 26.07 -23.01
C VAL A 13 -29.81 24.73 -22.45
N ALA A 14 -30.26 23.85 -23.33
CA ALA A 14 -30.53 22.46 -22.97
C ALA A 14 -29.18 21.79 -22.64
N SER A 15 -28.91 21.57 -21.35
CA SER A 15 -27.81 20.71 -20.92
C SER A 15 -28.11 19.29 -21.40
N CYS A 16 -27.41 18.86 -22.44
CA CYS A 16 -27.45 17.49 -22.92
C CYS A 16 -26.76 16.62 -21.85
N THR A 17 -27.53 16.08 -20.92
CA THR A 17 -27.05 15.09 -19.96
C THR A 17 -26.83 13.81 -20.76
N THR A 18 -25.59 13.49 -21.09
CA THR A 18 -25.24 12.18 -21.64
C THR A 18 -25.70 11.13 -20.63
N CYS A 19 -26.73 10.35 -20.98
CA CYS A 19 -27.13 9.17 -20.21
C CYS A 19 -26.00 8.14 -20.35
N ILE A 20 -25.05 8.15 -19.43
CA ILE A 20 -24.13 7.04 -19.24
C ILE A 20 -24.98 5.86 -18.77
N ALA A 21 -24.92 4.75 -19.48
CA ALA A 21 -25.60 3.52 -19.07
C ALA A 21 -25.09 3.10 -17.68
N ALA A 22 -26.00 2.64 -16.81
CA ALA A 22 -25.63 2.19 -15.48
C ALA A 22 -24.66 1.01 -15.55
N ILE A 23 -23.68 0.99 -14.65
CA ILE A 23 -22.71 -0.09 -14.49
C ILE A 23 -23.44 -1.32 -13.96
N THR A 24 -23.32 -2.46 -14.64
CA THR A 24 -23.95 -3.71 -14.20
C THR A 24 -23.04 -4.43 -13.21
N VAL A 25 -23.51 -4.63 -11.98
CA VAL A 25 -22.83 -5.39 -10.94
C VAL A 25 -23.12 -6.89 -11.14
N PRO A 26 -22.09 -7.77 -11.16
CA PRO A 26 -22.30 -9.21 -11.21
C PRO A 26 -23.08 -9.72 -10.00
N THR A 27 -24.02 -10.64 -10.20
CA THR A 27 -24.78 -11.28 -9.11
C THR A 27 -23.96 -12.31 -8.33
N THR A 28 -22.89 -12.81 -8.94
CA THR A 28 -21.87 -13.65 -8.31
C THR A 28 -20.49 -13.19 -8.75
N ALA A 29 -19.49 -13.40 -7.90
CA ALA A 29 -18.08 -13.12 -8.24
C ALA A 29 -17.70 -13.84 -9.55
N PRO A 30 -17.27 -13.11 -10.59
CA PRO A 30 -16.82 -13.73 -11.83
C PRO A 30 -15.51 -14.50 -11.62
N SER A 31 -15.14 -15.34 -12.59
CA SER A 31 -13.84 -16.04 -12.57
C SER A 31 -12.64 -15.10 -12.73
N THR A 32 -12.88 -13.86 -13.18
CA THR A 32 -11.88 -12.79 -13.28
C THR A 32 -11.58 -12.12 -11.94
N ALA A 33 -12.45 -12.29 -10.94
CA ALA A 33 -12.30 -11.60 -9.66
C ALA A 33 -11.08 -12.10 -8.88
N SER A 34 -10.25 -11.15 -8.46
CA SER A 34 -9.05 -11.42 -7.68
C SER A 34 -9.38 -11.82 -6.26
N THR A 35 -8.68 -12.83 -5.73
CA THR A 35 -8.74 -13.17 -4.30
C THR A 35 -7.95 -12.13 -3.51
N ILE A 36 -8.46 -11.75 -2.34
CA ILE A 36 -7.85 -10.74 -1.48
C ILE A 36 -7.19 -11.41 -0.26
N ASP A 37 -5.89 -11.17 -0.03
CA ASP A 37 -5.23 -11.57 1.20
C ASP A 37 -5.71 -10.67 2.37
N SER A 38 -5.83 -11.25 3.56
CA SER A 38 -6.25 -10.50 4.75
C SER A 38 -5.25 -9.39 5.11
N SER A 39 -4.00 -9.51 4.67
CA SER A 39 -2.94 -8.51 4.85
C SER A 39 -2.60 -7.79 3.54
N GLN A 40 -3.56 -7.64 2.61
CA GLN A 40 -3.39 -6.85 1.38
C GLN A 40 -2.80 -5.45 1.66
N VAL A 41 -3.25 -4.82 2.75
CA VAL A 41 -2.68 -3.59 3.31
C VAL A 41 -1.70 -4.00 4.41
N ALA A 42 -0.41 -3.80 4.17
CA ALA A 42 0.68 -4.18 5.06
C ALA A 42 1.63 -3.00 5.31
N VAL A 43 2.59 -3.17 6.21
CA VAL A 43 3.50 -2.10 6.65
C VAL A 43 4.94 -2.54 6.52
N SER A 44 5.80 -1.69 5.94
CA SER A 44 7.25 -1.86 5.94
C SER A 44 7.86 -0.87 6.94
N LEU A 45 8.81 -1.28 7.77
CA LEU A 45 9.50 -0.44 8.75
C LEU A 45 11.00 -0.44 8.43
N GLU A 46 11.61 0.75 8.40
CA GLU A 46 13.05 0.87 8.21
C GLU A 46 13.83 0.22 9.38
N PHE A 47 14.85 -0.58 9.06
CA PHE A 47 15.48 -1.55 9.95
C PHE A 47 16.04 -0.89 11.22
N PHE A 48 16.79 0.19 11.07
CA PHE A 48 17.35 0.91 12.23
C PHE A 48 16.28 1.60 13.09
N ALA A 49 15.17 2.02 12.47
CA ALA A 49 14.12 2.80 13.10
C ALA A 49 13.05 1.90 13.76
N PHE A 50 12.97 0.62 13.38
CA PHE A 50 11.97 -0.33 13.89
C PHE A 50 11.85 -0.32 15.42
N PRO A 51 12.94 -0.40 16.23
CA PRO A 51 12.81 -0.35 17.67
C PRO A 51 12.21 0.97 18.19
N GLY A 52 12.42 2.08 17.50
CA GLY A 52 11.77 3.35 17.83
C GLY A 52 10.27 3.34 17.53
N TYR A 53 9.83 2.64 16.46
CA TYR A 53 8.42 2.52 16.13
C TYR A 53 7.66 1.73 17.20
N THR A 54 8.26 0.72 17.83
CA THR A 54 7.59 -0.05 18.89
C THR A 54 7.40 0.75 20.18
N GLU A 55 8.15 1.85 20.37
CA GLU A 55 7.95 2.79 21.47
C GLU A 55 6.78 3.77 21.23
N LEU A 56 6.24 3.83 20.01
CA LEU A 56 5.14 4.72 19.67
C LEU A 56 3.79 4.05 19.93
N VAL A 57 2.96 4.69 20.76
CA VAL A 57 1.56 4.28 20.96
C VAL A 57 0.80 4.22 19.63
N SER A 58 1.06 5.16 18.73
CA SER A 58 0.47 5.20 17.40
C SER A 58 0.74 3.94 16.59
N THR A 59 1.91 3.30 16.70
CA THR A 59 2.21 2.06 15.98
C THR A 59 1.25 0.94 16.38
N GLU A 60 1.09 0.66 17.68
CA GLU A 60 0.17 -0.39 18.12
C GLU A 60 -1.27 -0.07 17.72
N THR A 61 -1.74 1.15 17.97
CA THR A 61 -3.13 1.55 17.71
C THR A 61 -3.46 1.55 16.22
N CYS A 62 -2.58 2.10 15.36
CA CYS A 62 -2.79 2.10 13.91
C CYS A 62 -2.87 0.66 13.36
N LEU A 63 -1.97 -0.23 13.78
CA LEU A 63 -2.01 -1.65 13.37
C LEU A 63 -3.25 -2.37 13.91
N ALA A 64 -3.66 -2.08 15.15
CA ALA A 64 -4.87 -2.65 15.75
C ALA A 64 -6.15 -2.22 15.03
N ASN A 65 -6.25 -0.96 14.61
CA ASN A 65 -7.38 -0.46 13.82
C ASN A 65 -7.51 -1.22 12.49
N LEU A 66 -6.41 -1.37 11.74
CA LEU A 66 -6.43 -2.13 10.48
C LEU A 66 -6.74 -3.61 10.72
N GLN A 67 -6.19 -4.20 11.79
CA GLN A 67 -6.51 -5.57 12.19
C GLN A 67 -8.00 -5.75 12.47
N ALA A 68 -8.64 -4.81 13.17
CA ALA A 68 -10.07 -4.89 13.47
C ALA A 68 -10.93 -4.87 12.19
N LEU A 69 -10.54 -4.07 11.19
CA LEU A 69 -11.25 -3.98 9.91
C LEU A 69 -11.06 -5.21 9.03
N ARG A 70 -9.89 -5.86 9.08
CA ARG A 70 -9.54 -6.99 8.21
C ARG A 70 -9.64 -8.36 8.87
N GLY A 71 -9.79 -8.41 10.19
CA GLY A 71 -9.98 -9.65 10.95
C GLY A 71 -8.69 -10.48 11.10
N ALA A 72 -7.55 -9.93 10.68
CA ALA A 72 -6.24 -10.54 10.82
C ALA A 72 -5.20 -9.47 11.17
N PRO A 73 -4.19 -9.80 12.00
CA PRO A 73 -3.09 -8.88 12.26
C PRO A 73 -2.39 -8.42 10.97
N VAL A 74 -2.00 -7.14 10.94
CA VAL A 74 -1.29 -6.55 9.80
C VAL A 74 0.08 -7.23 9.63
N ALA A 75 0.40 -7.65 8.41
CA ALA A 75 1.73 -8.16 8.11
C ALA A 75 2.75 -7.01 8.12
N VAL A 76 3.95 -7.27 8.66
CA VAL A 76 5.01 -6.27 8.79
C VAL A 76 6.28 -6.77 8.13
N ARG A 77 6.95 -5.91 7.38
CA ARG A 77 8.30 -6.15 6.86
C ARG A 77 9.26 -5.21 7.60
N ILE A 78 10.35 -5.71 8.14
CA ILE A 78 11.41 -4.89 8.74
C ILE A 78 12.63 -5.00 7.85
N GLY A 79 13.08 -3.91 7.26
CA GLY A 79 14.15 -3.93 6.27
C GLY A 79 14.54 -2.55 5.77
N GLY A 80 14.68 -2.39 4.46
CA GLY A 80 15.07 -1.12 3.86
C GLY A 80 16.58 -0.97 3.79
N THR A 81 17.06 0.21 3.41
CA THR A 81 18.47 0.40 3.07
C THR A 81 19.41 0.10 4.26
N THR A 82 18.98 0.41 5.48
CA THR A 82 19.84 0.21 6.66
C THR A 82 20.03 -1.25 7.05
N GLN A 83 19.20 -2.19 6.57
CA GLN A 83 19.45 -3.62 6.82
C GLN A 83 20.80 -4.07 6.24
N ASP A 84 21.19 -3.52 5.09
CA ASP A 84 22.45 -3.83 4.41
C ASP A 84 23.66 -3.05 4.97
N ARG A 85 23.42 -2.23 5.99
CA ARG A 85 24.45 -1.56 6.78
C ARG A 85 24.61 -2.20 8.16
N ALA A 86 23.73 -3.14 8.51
CA ALA A 86 23.65 -3.74 9.83
C ALA A 86 24.56 -4.96 9.97
N THR A 87 25.33 -5.04 11.06
CA THR A 87 26.11 -6.22 11.46
C THR A 87 25.51 -6.83 12.71
N TYR A 88 25.30 -8.14 12.72
CA TYR A 88 24.76 -8.83 13.90
C TYR A 88 25.85 -9.04 14.96
N ASP A 89 25.55 -8.70 16.21
CA ASP A 89 26.37 -9.00 17.38
C ASP A 89 25.55 -9.79 18.40
N PRO A 90 25.86 -11.08 18.63
CA PRO A 90 25.11 -11.90 19.58
C PRO A 90 25.26 -11.46 21.05
N SER A 91 26.24 -10.60 21.36
CA SER A 91 26.49 -10.05 22.69
C SER A 91 25.89 -8.66 22.92
N LEU A 92 25.36 -8.02 21.88
CA LEU A 92 24.75 -6.69 22.02
C LEU A 92 23.47 -6.77 22.85
N ALA A 93 23.43 -6.01 23.93
CA ALA A 93 22.29 -5.99 24.85
C ALA A 93 21.08 -5.19 24.29
N THR A 94 21.34 -4.13 23.52
CA THR A 94 20.30 -3.30 22.91
C THR A 94 19.83 -3.89 21.57
N PRO A 95 18.59 -3.59 21.12
CA PRO A 95 18.12 -4.06 19.82
C PRO A 95 19.01 -3.60 18.67
N VAL A 96 19.41 -2.32 18.70
CA VAL A 96 20.33 -1.69 17.74
C VAL A 96 21.32 -0.78 18.47
N SER A 97 22.44 -0.51 17.82
CA SER A 97 23.45 0.47 18.25
C SER A 97 24.06 1.15 17.04
N TYR A 98 24.00 2.48 17.00
CA TYR A 98 24.52 3.31 15.91
C TYR A 98 24.79 4.74 16.39
N THR A 99 25.50 5.51 15.55
CA THR A 99 25.74 6.94 15.75
C THR A 99 25.38 7.68 14.47
N VAL A 100 24.69 8.81 14.60
CA VAL A 100 24.28 9.68 13.50
C VAL A 100 24.62 11.13 13.85
N ALA A 101 24.80 11.98 12.83
CA ALA A 101 25.07 13.40 13.04
C ALA A 101 23.77 14.17 13.38
N SER A 102 22.67 13.81 12.74
CA SER A 102 21.32 14.28 13.03
C SER A 102 20.40 13.12 13.43
N PRO A 103 19.44 13.32 14.35
CA PRO A 103 18.41 12.33 14.67
C PRO A 103 17.54 11.89 13.47
N THR A 104 17.54 12.69 12.38
CA THR A 104 16.82 12.40 11.13
C THR A 104 17.65 11.60 10.13
N ASP A 105 18.95 11.40 10.37
CA ASP A 105 19.80 10.65 9.44
C ASP A 105 19.58 9.15 9.61
N ALA A 106 19.58 8.43 8.49
CA ALA A 106 19.76 6.98 8.51
C ALA A 106 21.25 6.64 8.72
N PRO A 107 21.63 5.77 9.67
CA PRO A 107 23.02 5.42 9.92
C PRO A 107 23.68 4.79 8.70
N THR A 108 24.94 5.11 8.47
CA THR A 108 25.76 4.50 7.40
C THR A 108 26.32 3.12 7.81
N SER A 109 26.31 2.82 9.11
CA SER A 109 26.63 1.52 9.70
C SER A 109 25.94 1.40 11.05
N LEU A 110 25.51 0.19 11.41
CA LEU A 110 24.91 -0.12 12.70
C LEU A 110 25.20 -1.57 13.12
N THR A 111 25.06 -1.83 14.41
CA THR A 111 25.05 -3.18 14.97
C THR A 111 23.67 -3.48 15.53
N PHE A 112 23.24 -4.75 15.47
CA PHE A 112 21.97 -5.19 16.06
C PHE A 112 22.15 -6.52 16.81
N GLY A 113 21.31 -6.74 17.82
CA GLY A 113 21.47 -7.83 18.78
C GLY A 113 20.23 -8.73 18.91
N PRO A 114 20.30 -9.79 19.74
CA PRO A 114 19.19 -10.73 19.93
C PRO A 114 17.85 -10.07 20.32
N SER A 115 17.89 -8.98 21.10
CA SER A 115 16.69 -8.27 21.55
C SER A 115 15.91 -7.61 20.41
N PHE A 116 16.52 -7.39 19.24
CA PHE A 116 15.82 -6.96 18.01
C PHE A 116 14.74 -7.97 17.59
N PHE A 117 15.09 -9.25 17.58
CA PHE A 117 14.17 -10.32 17.19
C PHE A 117 13.13 -10.59 18.28
N THR A 118 13.52 -10.51 19.55
CA THR A 118 12.57 -10.59 20.68
C THR A 118 11.52 -9.49 20.59
N LEU A 119 11.94 -8.26 20.27
CA LEU A 119 11.04 -7.12 20.10
C LEU A 119 10.08 -7.32 18.92
N ALA A 120 10.59 -7.79 17.77
CA ALA A 120 9.73 -8.13 16.63
C ALA A 120 8.75 -9.27 16.94
N ALA A 121 9.12 -10.22 17.79
CA ALA A 121 8.26 -11.30 18.23
C ALA A 121 7.17 -10.86 19.21
N SER A 122 7.47 -9.93 20.12
CA SER A 122 6.55 -9.49 21.18
C SER A 122 5.58 -8.41 20.71
N ASP A 123 6.05 -7.46 19.90
CA ASP A 123 5.32 -6.22 19.66
C ASP A 123 4.58 -6.24 18.31
N LEU A 124 4.93 -7.15 17.40
CA LEU A 124 4.26 -7.31 16.12
C LEU A 124 3.38 -8.57 16.12
N LYS A 125 2.06 -8.37 16.09
CA LYS A 125 1.06 -9.45 16.18
C LYS A 125 0.91 -10.25 14.88
N GLY A 126 1.30 -9.67 13.73
CA GLY A 126 1.16 -10.29 12.42
C GLY A 126 2.40 -11.01 11.91
N ASN A 127 2.27 -11.54 10.71
CA ASN A 127 3.37 -12.16 9.98
C ASN A 127 4.51 -11.16 9.78
N VAL A 128 5.73 -11.52 10.20
CA VAL A 128 6.91 -10.65 10.06
C VAL A 128 7.89 -11.18 9.02
N THR A 129 8.21 -10.36 8.02
CA THR A 129 9.36 -10.57 7.14
C THR A 129 10.55 -9.76 7.66
N ILE A 130 11.70 -10.41 7.90
CA ILE A 130 12.90 -9.74 8.41
C ILE A 130 13.99 -9.69 7.34
N GLY A 131 14.49 -8.50 7.09
CA GLY A 131 15.68 -8.26 6.29
C GLY A 131 16.97 -8.50 7.06
N LEU A 132 17.91 -9.15 6.40
CA LEU A 132 19.27 -9.36 6.89
C LEU A 132 20.28 -8.97 5.81
N ASN A 133 21.46 -8.56 6.27
CA ASN A 133 22.49 -8.01 5.41
C ASN A 133 23.03 -9.05 4.43
N ARG A 134 23.02 -8.73 3.14
CA ARG A 134 23.79 -9.47 2.12
C ARG A 134 24.88 -8.61 1.50
N GLN A 135 24.69 -7.28 1.45
CA GLN A 135 25.61 -6.35 0.79
C GLN A 135 27.05 -6.42 1.33
N LEU A 136 27.23 -6.62 2.65
CA LEU A 136 28.55 -6.71 3.29
C LEU A 136 29.28 -8.03 3.03
N ASN A 137 28.64 -8.99 2.35
CA ASN A 137 29.22 -10.27 1.98
C ASN A 137 29.76 -11.09 3.16
N ASN A 138 29.16 -10.95 4.34
CA ASN A 138 29.52 -11.70 5.55
C ASN A 138 28.50 -12.81 5.83
N GLN A 139 28.55 -13.88 5.04
CA GLN A 139 27.56 -14.96 5.08
C GLN A 139 27.48 -15.65 6.46
N ALA A 140 28.60 -15.76 7.17
CA ALA A 140 28.62 -16.36 8.51
C ALA A 140 27.87 -15.49 9.55
N ASN A 141 28.03 -14.16 9.48
CA ASN A 141 27.30 -13.24 10.35
C ASN A 141 25.79 -13.28 10.07
N THR A 142 25.40 -13.24 8.79
CA THR A 142 24.00 -13.31 8.38
C THR A 142 23.35 -14.64 8.74
N LEU A 143 24.08 -15.76 8.60
CA LEU A 143 23.60 -17.07 9.05
C LEU A 143 23.34 -17.07 10.57
N SER A 144 24.26 -16.50 11.36
CA SER A 144 24.09 -16.39 12.82
C SER A 144 22.84 -15.60 13.18
N ALA A 145 22.62 -14.45 12.52
CA ALA A 145 21.42 -13.63 12.69
C ALA A 145 20.14 -14.38 12.28
N ALA A 146 20.17 -15.08 11.14
CA ALA A 146 19.02 -15.83 10.62
C ALA A 146 18.60 -16.98 11.56
N VAL A 147 19.57 -17.69 12.14
CA VAL A 147 19.30 -18.73 13.15
C VAL A 147 18.72 -18.12 14.42
N GLN A 148 19.27 -16.99 14.88
CA GLN A 148 18.70 -16.28 16.05
C GLN A 148 17.25 -15.84 15.78
N ALA A 149 16.97 -15.23 14.63
CA ALA A 149 15.63 -14.83 14.22
C ALA A 149 14.67 -16.03 14.24
N LYS A 150 15.10 -17.16 13.65
CA LYS A 150 14.32 -18.40 13.60
C LYS A 150 13.95 -18.96 14.96
N ASN A 151 14.85 -18.85 15.92
CA ASN A 151 14.61 -19.35 17.27
C ASN A 151 13.75 -18.38 18.10
N SER A 152 13.85 -17.08 17.85
CA SER A 152 13.17 -16.05 18.64
C SER A 152 11.78 -15.68 18.15
N MET A 153 11.48 -15.83 16.85
CA MET A 153 10.30 -15.25 16.21
C MET A 153 9.29 -16.32 15.75
N PRO A 154 8.27 -16.63 16.57
CA PRO A 154 7.20 -17.55 16.16
C PRO A 154 6.30 -16.97 15.06
N ASN A 155 6.25 -15.64 14.95
CA ASN A 155 5.49 -14.88 13.96
C ASN A 155 6.27 -14.65 12.65
N MET A 156 7.48 -15.20 12.49
CA MET A 156 8.27 -15.01 11.28
C MET A 156 7.65 -15.70 10.07
N TYR A 157 7.44 -14.90 9.03
CA TYR A 157 6.94 -15.33 7.75
C TYR A 157 8.08 -15.65 6.78
N ALA A 158 9.04 -14.73 6.61
CA ALA A 158 10.16 -14.89 5.70
C ALA A 158 11.41 -14.10 6.14
N ILE A 159 12.55 -14.43 5.53
CA ILE A 159 13.83 -13.72 5.64
C ILE A 159 14.17 -13.13 4.27
N GLU A 160 14.45 -11.83 4.20
CA GLU A 160 15.06 -11.18 3.04
C GLU A 160 16.59 -11.14 3.22
N LEU A 161 17.33 -11.44 2.17
CA LEU A 161 18.80 -11.32 2.16
C LEU A 161 19.19 -10.19 1.23
N GLY A 162 19.40 -9.00 1.81
CA GLY A 162 19.63 -7.77 1.07
C GLY A 162 18.35 -7.04 0.65
N ASN A 163 18.50 -5.75 0.40
CA ASN A 163 17.46 -4.80 0.02
C ASN A 163 17.92 -4.03 -1.21
N GLU A 164 17.13 -4.05 -2.27
CA GLU A 164 17.39 -3.33 -3.52
C GLU A 164 18.83 -3.55 -4.02
N PRO A 165 19.28 -4.82 -4.18
CA PRO A 165 20.60 -5.11 -4.67
C PRO A 165 20.86 -4.52 -6.07
N ASP A 166 19.82 -4.20 -6.83
CA ASP A 166 19.90 -3.45 -8.08
C ASP A 166 20.49 -2.04 -7.92
N LEU A 167 20.53 -1.51 -6.71
CA LEU A 167 21.15 -0.23 -6.36
C LEU A 167 22.54 -0.37 -5.71
N TYR A 168 23.07 -1.59 -5.56
CA TYR A 168 24.39 -1.78 -4.98
C TYR A 168 25.48 -1.14 -5.83
N ALA A 169 26.35 -0.37 -5.17
CA ALA A 169 27.51 0.24 -5.81
C ALA A 169 28.51 -0.84 -6.26
N SER A 170 29.31 -0.53 -7.27
CA SER A 170 30.40 -1.41 -7.71
C SER A 170 31.46 -1.69 -6.63
N THR A 171 31.49 -0.86 -5.58
CA THR A 171 32.35 -1.00 -4.40
C THR A 171 31.74 -1.80 -3.26
N SER A 172 30.46 -2.20 -3.37
CA SER A 172 29.81 -3.03 -2.35
C SER A 172 30.50 -4.39 -2.24
N PRO A 173 30.78 -4.90 -1.02
CA PRO A 173 31.56 -6.14 -0.84
C PRO A 173 30.99 -7.40 -1.51
N ILE A 174 29.68 -7.46 -1.74
CA ILE A 174 29.03 -8.58 -2.44
C ILE A 174 29.21 -8.54 -3.96
N VAL A 175 29.51 -7.36 -4.51
CA VAL A 175 29.63 -7.15 -5.95
C VAL A 175 30.98 -7.70 -6.44
N PRO A 176 30.99 -8.69 -7.35
CA PRO A 176 32.22 -9.24 -7.87
C PRO A 176 32.91 -8.25 -8.82
N SER A 177 34.22 -8.41 -9.00
CA SER A 177 35.01 -7.57 -9.92
C SER A 177 34.57 -7.66 -11.39
N SER A 178 33.83 -8.72 -11.75
CA SER A 178 33.22 -8.89 -13.07
C SER A 178 31.99 -8.00 -13.31
N GLY A 179 31.53 -7.27 -12.29
CA GLY A 179 30.37 -6.39 -12.35
C GLY A 179 29.11 -6.97 -11.71
N TRP A 180 28.13 -6.09 -11.50
CA TRP A 180 26.82 -6.42 -10.91
C TRP A 180 25.73 -6.33 -11.96
N SER A 181 24.92 -7.37 -12.06
CA SER A 181 23.75 -7.45 -12.93
C SER A 181 22.71 -8.33 -12.26
N GLN A 182 21.46 -8.29 -12.73
CA GLN A 182 20.40 -9.14 -12.20
C GLN A 182 20.77 -10.63 -12.23
N THR A 183 21.49 -11.09 -13.26
CA THR A 183 21.97 -12.48 -13.35
C THR A 183 23.05 -12.78 -12.30
N ALA A 184 23.98 -11.85 -12.09
CA ALA A 184 25.01 -12.02 -11.07
C ALA A 184 24.42 -12.00 -9.65
N ASP A 185 23.42 -11.15 -9.41
CA ASP A 185 22.67 -11.09 -8.17
C ASP A 185 21.87 -12.37 -7.94
N ALA A 186 21.09 -12.85 -8.92
CA ALA A 186 20.32 -14.08 -8.78
C ALA A 186 21.22 -15.29 -8.49
N ALA A 187 22.42 -15.35 -9.08
CA ALA A 187 23.41 -16.37 -8.75
C ALA A 187 23.95 -16.24 -7.31
N SER A 188 24.16 -15.01 -6.84
CA SER A 188 24.53 -14.72 -5.45
C SER A 188 23.42 -15.11 -4.48
N GLU A 189 22.18 -14.66 -4.72
CA GLU A 189 20.99 -14.97 -3.92
C GLU A 189 20.77 -16.48 -3.82
N LYS A 190 20.84 -17.19 -4.95
CA LYS A 190 20.80 -18.66 -5.01
C LYS A 190 21.85 -19.33 -4.12
N SER A 191 23.09 -18.85 -4.18
CA SER A 191 24.20 -19.38 -3.36
C SER A 191 23.93 -19.18 -1.88
N TRP A 192 23.45 -17.99 -1.49
CA TRP A 192 23.10 -17.67 -0.11
C TRP A 192 21.93 -18.49 0.43
N PHE A 193 20.86 -18.67 -0.35
CA PHE A 193 19.77 -19.57 0.03
C PHE A 193 20.27 -21.00 0.20
N THR A 194 21.13 -21.49 -0.69
CA THR A 194 21.69 -22.85 -0.58
C THR A 194 22.51 -23.02 0.71
N ALA A 195 23.26 -22.00 1.11
CA ALA A 195 24.08 -22.04 2.32
C ALA A 195 23.27 -21.90 3.63
N ILE A 196 22.20 -21.10 3.62
CA ILE A 196 21.46 -20.73 4.84
C ILE A 196 20.22 -21.63 5.05
N ALA A 197 19.54 -22.07 3.99
CA ALA A 197 18.32 -22.89 4.08
C ALA A 197 18.46 -24.13 4.99
N PRO A 198 19.59 -24.87 5.01
CA PRO A 198 19.73 -26.03 5.91
C PRO A 198 19.55 -25.70 7.40
N SER A 199 19.82 -24.46 7.81
CA SER A 199 19.77 -24.03 9.21
C SER A 199 18.46 -23.37 9.61
N VAL A 200 17.73 -22.77 8.66
CA VAL A 200 16.52 -21.97 8.96
C VAL A 200 15.25 -22.48 8.24
N GLY A 201 15.42 -23.37 7.26
CA GLY A 201 14.37 -23.92 6.42
C GLY A 201 14.03 -23.07 5.19
N ASN A 202 12.93 -23.44 4.53
CA ASN A 202 12.45 -22.83 3.29
C ASN A 202 11.58 -21.61 3.62
N ILE A 203 12.23 -20.54 4.07
CA ILE A 203 11.57 -19.34 4.59
C ILE A 203 12.13 -18.04 4.00
N PHE A 204 12.58 -18.03 2.75
CA PHE A 204 13.12 -16.80 2.15
C PHE A 204 12.07 -15.97 1.41
N GLN A 205 12.27 -14.66 1.41
CA GLN A 205 11.70 -13.74 0.44
C GLN A 205 12.81 -13.32 -0.52
N ALA A 206 12.58 -13.54 -1.82
CA ALA A 206 13.58 -13.34 -2.86
C ALA A 206 13.28 -12.11 -3.73
N ALA A 207 14.25 -11.74 -4.58
CA ALA A 207 14.08 -10.74 -5.63
C ALA A 207 13.70 -9.33 -5.14
N VAL A 208 14.15 -8.94 -3.95
CA VAL A 208 13.86 -7.67 -3.24
C VAL A 208 14.37 -6.44 -4.02
N TYR A 209 13.73 -6.11 -5.15
CA TYR A 209 14.25 -5.18 -6.16
C TYR A 209 13.40 -3.92 -6.30
N LEU A 210 14.04 -2.80 -6.65
CA LEU A 210 13.33 -1.58 -7.06
C LEU A 210 13.11 -1.50 -8.57
N SER A 211 14.11 -1.88 -9.37
CA SER A 211 14.13 -1.69 -10.82
C SER A 211 14.25 -2.98 -11.62
N TRP A 212 14.88 -4.02 -11.05
CA TRP A 212 14.92 -5.36 -11.64
C TRP A 212 13.60 -6.10 -11.42
N ARG A 213 13.35 -7.13 -12.24
CA ARG A 213 12.04 -7.80 -12.33
C ARG A 213 12.08 -9.26 -11.93
N THR A 214 11.14 -9.66 -11.09
CA THR A 214 11.01 -11.01 -10.54
C THR A 214 10.86 -12.07 -11.63
N THR A 215 10.14 -11.78 -12.72
CA THR A 215 9.97 -12.70 -13.87
C THR A 215 11.31 -13.16 -14.43
N ALA A 216 12.32 -12.29 -14.45
CA ALA A 216 13.66 -12.63 -14.94
C ALA A 216 14.51 -13.38 -13.89
N THR A 217 14.26 -13.17 -12.59
CA THR A 217 15.03 -13.81 -11.50
C THR A 217 14.55 -15.22 -11.18
N ILE A 218 13.24 -15.49 -11.21
CA ILE A 218 12.68 -16.80 -10.83
C ILE A 218 13.36 -17.97 -11.56
N PRO A 219 13.53 -17.96 -12.90
CA PRO A 219 14.21 -19.05 -13.61
C PRO A 219 15.68 -19.22 -13.20
N LEU A 220 16.35 -18.12 -12.83
CA LEU A 220 17.78 -18.12 -12.48
C LEU A 220 18.05 -18.74 -11.10
N LEU A 221 17.09 -18.68 -10.19
CA LEU A 221 17.17 -19.37 -8.89
C LEU A 221 17.19 -20.90 -9.06
N GLY A 222 16.62 -21.43 -10.14
CA GLY A 222 16.54 -22.87 -10.40
C GLY A 222 15.86 -23.58 -9.22
N THR A 223 16.46 -24.65 -8.70
CA THR A 223 15.89 -25.42 -7.58
C THR A 223 15.83 -24.66 -6.26
N SER A 224 16.56 -23.55 -6.11
CA SER A 224 16.55 -22.75 -4.89
C SER A 224 15.25 -21.97 -4.70
N ILE A 225 14.39 -21.88 -5.72
CA ILE A 225 13.01 -21.40 -5.57
C ILE A 225 12.23 -22.20 -4.54
N ASN A 226 12.57 -23.48 -4.31
CA ASN A 226 11.93 -24.31 -3.28
C ASN A 226 12.20 -23.83 -1.84
N ASN A 227 13.20 -22.96 -1.65
CA ASN A 227 13.51 -22.34 -0.37
C ASN A 227 12.73 -21.02 -0.16
N VAL A 228 12.04 -20.54 -1.20
CA VAL A 228 11.39 -19.22 -1.26
C VAL A 228 9.89 -19.38 -0.96
N ARG A 229 9.37 -18.49 -0.10
CA ARG A 229 7.93 -18.39 0.21
C ARG A 229 7.24 -17.32 -0.60
N SER A 230 7.95 -16.22 -0.81
CA SER A 230 7.48 -15.06 -1.54
C SER A 230 8.61 -14.43 -2.33
N VAL A 231 8.24 -13.70 -3.36
CA VAL A 231 9.10 -12.77 -4.09
C VAL A 231 8.55 -11.37 -3.88
N SER A 232 9.42 -10.38 -3.93
CA SER A 232 9.06 -9.02 -3.55
C SER A 232 9.69 -7.99 -4.46
N GLU A 233 8.89 -7.17 -5.11
CA GLU A 233 9.38 -5.94 -5.74
C GLU A 233 9.07 -4.73 -4.84
N HIS A 234 9.76 -3.63 -5.08
CA HIS A 234 9.51 -2.35 -4.46
C HIS A 234 8.86 -1.41 -5.47
N SER A 235 8.00 -0.52 -5.01
CA SER A 235 7.20 0.32 -5.90
C SER A 235 6.99 1.72 -5.36
N TYR A 236 7.52 2.68 -6.11
CA TYR A 236 7.30 4.10 -5.91
C TYR A 236 6.96 4.74 -7.26
N PRO A 237 5.72 5.23 -7.46
CA PRO A 237 5.32 5.85 -8.74
C PRO A 237 6.11 7.11 -9.08
N GLN A 238 6.63 7.81 -8.07
CA GLN A 238 7.37 9.06 -8.23
C GLN A 238 8.65 9.08 -7.37
N SER A 239 9.45 10.13 -7.52
CA SER A 239 10.69 10.34 -6.75
C SER A 239 10.73 11.75 -6.20
N ALA A 240 11.07 11.89 -4.92
CA ALA A 240 11.39 13.17 -4.30
C ALA A 240 12.91 13.36 -4.10
N CYS A 241 13.73 12.45 -4.65
CA CYS A 241 15.17 12.49 -4.50
C CYS A 241 15.80 13.60 -5.37
N ASN A 242 16.90 14.20 -4.90
CA ASN A 242 17.79 15.04 -5.72
C ASN A 242 17.10 16.17 -6.50
N GLY A 243 16.03 16.76 -5.94
CA GLY A 243 15.28 17.84 -6.58
C GLY A 243 14.32 17.39 -7.70
N ALA A 244 14.02 16.09 -7.80
CA ALA A 244 12.96 15.59 -8.68
C ALA A 244 11.60 16.22 -8.31
N THR A 245 10.78 16.49 -9.32
CA THR A 245 9.44 17.06 -9.15
C THR A 245 8.42 15.96 -8.95
N THR A 246 7.58 16.12 -7.93
CA THR A 246 6.40 15.30 -7.68
C THR A 246 5.13 16.02 -8.13
N ASP A 247 4.12 15.27 -8.56
CA ASP A 247 2.85 15.79 -9.04
C ASP A 247 1.67 14.98 -8.46
N LEU A 248 0.84 15.63 -7.66
CA LEU A 248 -0.25 14.98 -6.93
C LEU A 248 -1.40 14.56 -7.85
N SER A 249 -1.68 15.34 -8.89
CA SER A 249 -2.77 15.08 -9.85
C SER A 249 -2.52 13.79 -10.63
N THR A 250 -1.29 13.59 -11.10
CA THR A 250 -0.83 12.38 -11.78
C THR A 250 -0.71 11.19 -10.82
N LEU A 251 -0.27 11.40 -9.56
CA LEU A 251 -0.23 10.33 -8.56
C LEU A 251 -1.62 9.73 -8.37
N MET A 252 -2.63 10.57 -8.15
CA MET A 252 -3.97 10.12 -7.81
C MET A 252 -4.79 9.70 -9.05
N SER A 253 -4.33 9.97 -10.27
CA SER A 253 -5.05 9.64 -11.49
C SER A 253 -5.40 8.15 -11.60
N HIS A 254 -6.69 7.80 -11.63
CA HIS A 254 -7.14 6.41 -11.70
C HIS A 254 -6.55 5.66 -12.91
N SER A 255 -6.68 6.23 -14.12
CA SER A 255 -6.10 5.62 -15.32
C SER A 255 -4.56 5.53 -15.27
N GLY A 256 -3.92 6.48 -14.57
CA GLY A 256 -2.48 6.43 -14.28
C GLY A 256 -2.12 5.26 -13.37
N ILE A 257 -2.90 5.04 -12.31
CA ILE A 257 -2.72 3.95 -11.34
C ILE A 257 -2.96 2.59 -12.02
N VAL A 258 -4.03 2.45 -12.82
CA VAL A 258 -4.30 1.25 -13.63
C VAL A 258 -3.11 0.93 -14.53
N SER A 259 -2.63 1.93 -15.28
CA SER A 259 -1.48 1.77 -16.18
C SER A 259 -0.22 1.35 -15.41
N TYR A 260 0.11 2.06 -14.32
CA TYR A 260 1.31 1.81 -13.52
C TYR A 260 1.30 0.41 -12.89
N THR A 261 0.22 0.04 -12.20
CA THR A 261 0.11 -1.25 -11.51
C THR A 261 0.05 -2.45 -12.46
N SER A 262 -0.45 -2.25 -13.69
CA SER A 262 -0.45 -3.31 -14.72
C SER A 262 0.95 -3.83 -15.06
N GLY A 263 2.00 -3.03 -14.80
CA GLY A 263 3.39 -3.42 -14.98
C GLY A 263 3.81 -4.62 -14.13
N PHE A 264 3.17 -4.85 -12.98
CA PHE A 264 3.51 -5.96 -12.08
C PHE A 264 2.77 -7.26 -12.42
N LYS A 265 1.81 -7.23 -13.35
CA LYS A 265 0.95 -8.39 -13.65
C LYS A 265 1.74 -9.60 -14.13
N ALA A 266 2.75 -9.36 -14.96
CA ALA A 266 3.61 -10.44 -15.48
C ALA A 266 4.46 -11.07 -14.37
N ASP A 267 5.03 -10.24 -13.49
CA ASP A 267 5.83 -10.67 -12.34
C ASP A 267 5.02 -11.47 -11.33
N ALA A 268 3.81 -10.99 -10.98
CA ALA A 268 2.88 -11.73 -10.14
C ALA A 268 2.47 -13.07 -10.77
N ALA A 269 2.15 -13.10 -12.06
CA ALA A 269 1.81 -14.33 -12.76
C ALA A 269 2.98 -15.33 -12.79
N SER A 270 4.22 -14.84 -12.98
CA SER A 270 5.43 -15.67 -12.95
C SER A 270 5.66 -16.28 -11.56
N ALA A 271 5.50 -15.49 -10.51
CA ALA A 271 5.59 -15.93 -9.11
C ALA A 271 4.57 -17.03 -8.79
N HIS A 272 3.29 -16.78 -9.10
CA HIS A 272 2.22 -17.74 -8.85
C HIS A 272 2.42 -19.04 -9.65
N ALA A 273 2.90 -18.97 -10.89
CA ALA A 273 3.23 -20.14 -11.69
C ALA A 273 4.39 -20.96 -11.10
N ALA A 274 5.30 -20.31 -10.37
CA ALA A 274 6.37 -20.96 -9.61
C ALA A 274 5.92 -21.44 -8.22
N GLY A 275 4.65 -21.24 -7.84
CA GLY A 275 4.10 -21.66 -6.56
C GLY A 275 4.53 -20.80 -5.37
N VAL A 276 5.03 -19.58 -5.61
CA VAL A 276 5.42 -18.62 -4.56
C VAL A 276 4.52 -17.39 -4.60
N ARG A 277 4.42 -16.71 -3.46
CA ARG A 277 3.63 -15.50 -3.29
C ARG A 277 4.28 -14.26 -3.89
N TYR A 278 3.50 -13.28 -4.35
CA TYR A 278 4.03 -12.03 -4.93
C TYR A 278 3.61 -10.80 -4.12
N PHE A 279 4.59 -10.09 -3.58
CA PHE A 279 4.38 -8.91 -2.74
C PHE A 279 5.01 -7.66 -3.34
N LEU A 280 4.50 -6.52 -2.93
CA LEU A 280 5.26 -5.28 -2.92
C LEU A 280 5.86 -5.08 -1.52
N GLY A 281 7.06 -5.61 -1.25
CA GLY A 281 7.68 -5.61 0.08
C GLY A 281 8.11 -4.24 0.59
N GLU A 282 8.11 -3.24 -0.29
CA GLU A 282 8.21 -1.84 0.07
C GLU A 282 7.50 -0.98 -0.97
N THR A 283 6.60 -0.11 -0.54
CA THR A 283 5.94 0.81 -1.47
C THR A 283 5.56 2.12 -0.80
N ASN A 284 5.55 3.20 -1.59
CA ASN A 284 4.84 4.42 -1.23
C ASN A 284 4.64 5.33 -2.45
N SER A 285 4.08 6.52 -2.25
CA SER A 285 3.80 7.52 -3.29
C SER A 285 5.06 8.01 -4.02
N ALA A 286 6.14 8.27 -3.27
CA ALA A 286 7.42 8.69 -3.85
C ALA A 286 8.62 8.26 -2.99
N THR A 287 9.75 7.98 -3.62
CA THR A 287 11.02 7.65 -2.93
C THR A 287 11.56 8.84 -2.12
N CYS A 288 12.61 8.61 -1.31
CA CYS A 288 13.28 9.62 -0.48
C CYS A 288 12.34 10.33 0.51
N GLY A 289 11.56 9.55 1.27
CA GLY A 289 10.66 10.07 2.30
C GLY A 289 9.38 10.73 1.78
N GLY A 290 9.23 10.89 0.45
CA GLY A 290 7.98 11.31 -0.17
C GLY A 290 7.66 12.80 -0.08
N GLY A 291 8.65 13.69 -0.06
CA GLY A 291 8.45 15.14 0.02
C GLY A 291 7.40 15.70 -0.97
N GLY A 292 6.67 16.74 -0.54
CA GLY A 292 5.68 17.44 -1.35
C GLY A 292 4.28 16.80 -1.31
N ILE A 293 4.08 15.72 -2.06
CA ILE A 293 2.74 15.18 -2.33
C ILE A 293 2.25 14.14 -1.31
N SER A 294 3.17 13.43 -0.65
CA SER A 294 2.81 12.24 0.13
C SER A 294 2.03 12.45 1.44
N PRO A 295 2.15 13.57 2.17
CA PRO A 295 1.39 13.78 3.41
C PRO A 295 -0.04 14.26 3.16
N THR A 296 -0.47 14.33 1.90
CA THR A 296 -1.74 14.97 1.50
C THR A 296 -2.91 13.98 1.46
N PHE A 297 -4.12 14.53 1.47
CA PHE A 297 -5.35 13.77 1.28
C PHE A 297 -5.42 13.08 -0.10
N GLY A 298 -4.85 13.67 -1.15
CA GLY A 298 -4.75 13.06 -2.46
C GLY A 298 -3.90 11.78 -2.44
N ALA A 299 -2.84 11.72 -1.61
CA ALA A 299 -2.09 10.49 -1.40
C ALA A 299 -2.92 9.43 -0.62
N ALA A 300 -3.77 9.85 0.31
CA ALA A 300 -4.73 8.95 0.96
C ALA A 300 -5.70 8.31 -0.04
N LEU A 301 -6.23 9.12 -0.97
CA LEU A 301 -7.09 8.63 -2.04
C LEU A 301 -6.34 7.71 -3.02
N TRP A 302 -5.10 8.05 -3.35
CA TRP A 302 -4.22 7.18 -4.16
C TRP A 302 -4.05 5.81 -3.52
N ILE A 303 -3.82 5.71 -2.19
CA ILE A 303 -3.69 4.42 -1.49
C ILE A 303 -4.92 3.53 -1.72
N VAL A 304 -6.14 4.12 -1.71
CA VAL A 304 -7.37 3.36 -1.92
C VAL A 304 -7.36 2.66 -3.28
N ASP A 305 -7.11 3.41 -4.34
CA ASP A 305 -7.13 2.88 -5.71
C ASP A 305 -5.93 1.98 -6.00
N TYR A 306 -4.75 2.38 -5.54
CA TYR A 306 -3.48 1.65 -5.72
C TYR A 306 -3.50 0.26 -5.08
N VAL A 307 -4.05 0.11 -3.87
CA VAL A 307 -4.19 -1.19 -3.21
C VAL A 307 -5.12 -2.12 -3.98
N LEU A 308 -6.26 -1.61 -4.45
CA LEU A 308 -7.24 -2.40 -5.20
C LEU A 308 -6.70 -2.81 -6.57
N GLN A 309 -6.07 -1.88 -7.29
CA GLN A 309 -5.41 -2.16 -8.57
C GLN A 309 -4.23 -3.12 -8.42
N GLY A 310 -3.48 -3.04 -7.33
CA GLY A 310 -2.45 -4.02 -7.01
C GLY A 310 -3.02 -5.44 -6.90
N ALA A 311 -4.09 -5.61 -6.12
CA ALA A 311 -4.77 -6.90 -5.96
C ALA A 311 -5.31 -7.45 -7.29
N LEU A 312 -5.86 -6.59 -8.15
CA LEU A 312 -6.33 -6.96 -9.49
C LEU A 312 -5.20 -7.43 -10.42
N ASN A 313 -3.96 -6.99 -10.16
CA ASN A 313 -2.76 -7.41 -10.88
C ASN A 313 -2.00 -8.55 -10.19
N GLY A 314 -2.57 -9.18 -9.16
CA GLY A 314 -2.00 -10.35 -8.49
C GLY A 314 -1.00 -10.02 -7.38
N ILE A 315 -0.90 -8.77 -6.94
CA ILE A 315 -0.15 -8.44 -5.73
C ILE A 315 -0.98 -8.89 -4.52
N GLU A 316 -0.42 -9.76 -3.68
CA GLU A 316 -1.14 -10.26 -2.50
C GLU A 316 -0.95 -9.36 -1.27
N ARG A 317 0.16 -8.62 -1.16
CA ARG A 317 0.42 -7.71 -0.04
C ARG A 317 1.24 -6.51 -0.49
N SER A 318 0.82 -5.31 -0.07
CA SER A 318 1.52 -4.06 -0.30
C SER A 318 2.01 -3.49 1.03
N TYR A 319 3.33 -3.52 1.26
CA TYR A 319 3.96 -3.11 2.50
C TYR A 319 4.36 -1.62 2.42
N PHE A 320 3.50 -0.75 2.95
CA PHE A 320 3.74 0.69 2.92
C PHE A 320 4.84 1.11 3.88
N HIS A 321 5.88 1.71 3.33
CA HIS A 321 7.10 1.99 4.09
C HIS A 321 6.92 3.13 5.08
N GLN A 322 7.42 2.91 6.30
CA GLN A 322 7.58 3.88 7.37
C GLN A 322 9.09 4.02 7.61
N GLY A 323 9.62 5.17 7.20
CA GLY A 323 11.06 5.43 7.16
C GLY A 323 11.61 5.96 8.48
N THR A 324 12.49 6.94 8.43
CA THR A 324 13.00 7.60 9.64
C THR A 324 11.89 8.34 10.37
N ILE A 325 11.71 8.05 11.67
CA ILE A 325 10.73 8.74 12.51
C ILE A 325 11.05 10.24 12.56
N GLY A 326 10.10 11.06 12.16
CA GLY A 326 10.25 12.52 12.11
C GLY A 326 10.83 13.06 10.79
N ASP A 327 11.29 12.19 9.89
CA ASP A 327 11.73 12.55 8.53
C ASP A 327 11.15 11.60 7.48
N CYS A 328 9.81 11.57 7.44
CA CYS A 328 9.05 10.67 6.60
C CYS A 328 7.67 11.26 6.30
N GLN A 329 7.52 11.87 5.12
CA GLN A 329 6.28 12.57 4.74
C GLN A 329 5.20 11.62 4.25
N TYR A 330 5.56 10.43 3.77
CA TYR A 330 4.60 9.39 3.40
C TYR A 330 4.17 8.50 4.57
N CYS A 331 4.75 8.69 5.76
CA CYS A 331 4.45 7.86 6.92
C CYS A 331 2.99 8.04 7.33
N TRP A 332 2.37 6.93 7.68
CA TRP A 332 0.97 6.87 8.11
C TRP A 332 0.80 7.40 9.52
N TRP A 333 1.83 7.25 10.36
CA TRP A 333 1.86 7.80 11.70
C TRP A 333 3.26 8.25 12.08
N GLY A 334 3.32 9.13 13.07
CA GLY A 334 4.55 9.53 13.74
C GLY A 334 4.32 9.59 15.25
N ARG A 335 5.14 10.38 15.93
CA ARG A 335 5.11 10.47 17.40
C ARG A 335 3.83 11.10 17.95
N PHE A 336 3.23 12.04 17.21
CA PHE A 336 2.10 12.85 17.66
C PHE A 336 1.05 13.12 16.58
N THR A 337 1.16 12.44 15.43
CA THR A 337 0.30 12.71 14.27
C THR A 337 -0.05 11.41 13.57
N THR A 338 -1.33 11.27 13.23
CA THR A 338 -1.80 10.31 12.24
C THR A 338 -1.92 11.01 10.90
N GLY A 339 -1.08 10.63 9.94
CA GLY A 339 -0.99 11.27 8.63
C GLY A 339 -2.22 11.02 7.76
N ALA A 340 -2.48 11.93 6.81
CA ALA A 340 -3.57 11.75 5.85
C ALA A 340 -3.52 10.38 5.13
N PRO A 341 -2.36 9.84 4.71
CA PRO A 341 -2.27 8.50 4.12
C PRO A 341 -2.97 7.38 4.92
N PHE A 342 -2.96 7.43 6.26
CA PHE A 342 -3.61 6.42 7.08
C PHE A 342 -5.13 6.38 6.88
N TYR A 343 -5.77 7.51 6.56
CA TYR A 343 -7.21 7.55 6.27
C TYR A 343 -7.54 6.73 5.01
N GLY A 344 -6.64 6.73 4.02
CA GLY A 344 -6.76 5.90 2.82
C GLY A 344 -6.64 4.42 3.14
N ALA A 345 -5.61 4.05 3.91
CA ALA A 345 -5.40 2.68 4.38
C ALA A 345 -6.57 2.14 5.21
N TYR A 346 -7.11 2.97 6.12
CA TYR A 346 -8.28 2.64 6.91
C TYR A 346 -9.52 2.48 6.02
N PHE A 347 -9.79 3.43 5.12
CA PHE A 347 -10.97 3.40 4.27
C PHE A 347 -11.00 2.21 3.32
N VAL A 348 -9.87 1.90 2.64
CA VAL A 348 -9.80 0.70 1.79
C VAL A 348 -9.91 -0.58 2.62
N SER A 349 -9.40 -0.59 3.85
CA SER A 349 -9.57 -1.72 4.76
C SER A 349 -11.02 -1.90 5.20
N THR A 350 -11.78 -0.83 5.40
CA THR A 350 -13.23 -0.87 5.64
C THR A 350 -14.00 -1.42 4.44
N PHE A 351 -13.61 -1.04 3.22
CA PHE A 351 -14.21 -1.58 1.99
C PHE A 351 -13.96 -3.08 1.86
N LEU A 352 -12.73 -3.54 2.08
CA LEU A 352 -12.39 -4.95 2.02
C LEU A 352 -13.07 -5.74 3.14
N GLY A 353 -13.08 -5.22 4.36
CA GLY A 353 -13.72 -5.84 5.52
C GLY A 353 -13.09 -7.18 5.93
N THR A 354 -13.76 -7.85 6.88
CA THR A 354 -13.43 -9.20 7.36
C THR A 354 -14.09 -10.31 6.52
N ASP A 355 -15.07 -9.94 5.72
CA ASP A 355 -15.99 -10.79 4.95
C ASP A 355 -15.79 -10.67 3.43
N GLY A 356 -15.02 -9.67 2.96
CA GLY A 356 -14.63 -9.55 1.56
C GLY A 356 -13.58 -10.59 1.18
N ALA A 357 -13.86 -11.33 0.12
CA ALA A 357 -13.04 -12.45 -0.35
C ALA A 357 -12.55 -12.25 -1.78
N LYS A 358 -13.36 -11.65 -2.65
CA LYS A 358 -13.01 -11.43 -4.07
C LYS A 358 -13.31 -10.02 -4.53
N LEU A 359 -12.44 -9.45 -5.34
CA LEU A 359 -12.50 -8.07 -5.85
C LEU A 359 -12.61 -8.07 -7.37
N GLU A 360 -13.46 -7.19 -7.92
CA GLU A 360 -13.56 -6.92 -9.35
C GLU A 360 -13.62 -5.39 -9.59
N MET A 361 -12.96 -4.93 -10.65
CA MET A 361 -13.15 -3.58 -11.21
C MET A 361 -14.31 -3.59 -12.21
N LEU A 362 -15.21 -2.62 -12.10
CA LEU A 362 -16.45 -2.55 -12.87
C LEU A 362 -16.41 -1.52 -14.00
N ASP A 363 -15.40 -0.66 -14.04
CA ASP A 363 -15.16 0.25 -15.16
C ASP A 363 -14.05 -0.28 -16.10
N ASN A 364 -13.59 0.54 -17.04
CA ASN A 364 -12.62 0.13 -18.07
C ASN A 364 -11.18 0.62 -17.81
N GLY A 365 -10.93 1.30 -16.69
CA GLY A 365 -9.62 1.81 -16.28
C GLY A 365 -9.11 3.02 -17.06
N THR A 366 -9.92 3.63 -17.93
CA THR A 366 -9.47 4.73 -18.81
C THR A 366 -9.91 6.12 -18.33
N GLY A 367 -10.92 6.18 -17.46
CA GLY A 367 -11.49 7.41 -16.95
C GLY A 367 -10.87 7.90 -15.64
N ALA A 368 -11.41 9.00 -15.11
CA ALA A 368 -11.04 9.55 -13.81
C ALA A 368 -11.92 9.03 -12.64
N VAL A 369 -12.88 8.15 -12.93
CA VAL A 369 -13.75 7.59 -11.89
C VAL A 369 -13.66 6.07 -11.94
N ALA A 370 -13.13 5.50 -10.87
CA ALA A 370 -13.03 4.07 -10.67
C ALA A 370 -14.30 3.53 -10.03
N SER A 371 -14.69 2.31 -10.38
CA SER A 371 -15.76 1.58 -9.71
C SER A 371 -15.33 0.16 -9.40
N TYR A 372 -15.51 -0.28 -8.16
CA TYR A 372 -15.16 -1.61 -7.69
C TYR A 372 -16.33 -2.29 -7.00
N VAL A 373 -16.30 -3.63 -6.97
CA VAL A 373 -17.16 -4.45 -6.13
C VAL A 373 -16.33 -5.47 -5.36
N ILE A 374 -16.67 -5.64 -4.09
CA ILE A 374 -16.15 -6.74 -3.26
C ILE A 374 -17.27 -7.76 -3.03
N PHE A 375 -16.91 -9.03 -3.16
CA PHE A 375 -17.79 -10.17 -2.96
C PHE A 375 -17.37 -10.94 -1.70
N ASN A 376 -18.35 -11.55 -1.02
CA ASN A 376 -18.06 -12.46 0.09
C ASN A 376 -17.60 -13.84 -0.40
N SER A 377 -17.29 -14.74 0.55
CA SER A 377 -16.84 -16.11 0.26
C SER A 377 -17.85 -16.97 -0.49
N ALA A 378 -19.16 -16.67 -0.38
CA ALA A 378 -20.21 -17.30 -1.16
C ALA A 378 -20.34 -16.72 -2.58
N GLY A 379 -19.54 -15.69 -2.90
CA GLY A 379 -19.55 -15.02 -4.19
C GLY A 379 -20.60 -13.92 -4.32
N ALA A 380 -21.38 -13.59 -3.29
CA ALA A 380 -22.38 -12.53 -3.37
C ALA A 380 -21.70 -11.14 -3.25
N PRO A 381 -22.09 -10.15 -4.06
CA PRO A 381 -21.57 -8.78 -3.93
C PRO A 381 -22.07 -8.18 -2.62
N ILE A 382 -21.19 -7.55 -1.85
CA ILE A 382 -21.52 -7.00 -0.52
C ILE A 382 -21.26 -5.51 -0.40
N ARG A 383 -20.32 -4.96 -1.19
CA ARG A 383 -20.07 -3.52 -1.25
C ARG A 383 -19.59 -3.08 -2.61
N LEU A 384 -19.89 -1.84 -2.95
CA LEU A 384 -19.29 -1.10 -4.06
C LEU A 384 -18.34 -0.03 -3.52
N LEU A 385 -17.33 0.33 -4.29
CA LEU A 385 -16.50 1.51 -4.04
C LEU A 385 -16.45 2.36 -5.30
N VAL A 386 -16.69 3.65 -5.15
CA VAL A 386 -16.50 4.65 -6.21
C VAL A 386 -15.40 5.60 -5.77
N TYR A 387 -14.38 5.77 -6.61
CA TYR A 387 -13.29 6.69 -6.39
C TYR A 387 -13.23 7.72 -7.51
N ASN A 388 -13.25 9.01 -7.19
CA ASN A 388 -13.15 10.09 -8.17
C ASN A 388 -11.77 10.76 -8.08
N SER A 389 -10.91 10.42 -9.05
CA SER A 389 -9.54 10.94 -9.15
C SER A 389 -9.45 12.33 -9.81
N ASN A 390 -10.56 12.97 -10.16
CA ASN A 390 -10.48 14.35 -10.63
C ASN A 390 -9.85 15.22 -9.54
N TYR A 391 -8.84 15.99 -9.94
CA TYR A 391 -8.06 16.80 -9.02
C TYR A 391 -8.84 18.05 -8.59
N TYR A 392 -8.88 18.31 -7.29
CA TYR A 392 -9.43 19.54 -6.73
C TYR A 392 -8.51 20.06 -5.62
N ASP A 393 -8.00 21.27 -5.78
CA ASP A 393 -7.02 21.93 -4.90
C ASP A 393 -7.59 23.15 -4.16
N ALA A 394 -8.92 23.21 -4.02
CA ALA A 394 -9.68 24.38 -3.56
C ALA A 394 -9.69 25.59 -4.51
N THR A 395 -9.25 25.43 -5.75
CA THR A 395 -9.47 26.44 -6.80
C THR A 395 -10.71 26.11 -7.65
N GLY A 396 -11.54 27.11 -7.90
CA GLY A 396 -12.76 26.97 -8.71
C GLY A 396 -13.87 26.15 -8.04
N THR A 397 -14.82 25.67 -8.87
CA THR A 397 -15.94 24.84 -8.40
C THR A 397 -15.54 23.37 -8.40
N ARG A 398 -15.68 22.70 -7.25
CA ARG A 398 -15.46 21.26 -7.15
C ARG A 398 -16.48 20.51 -7.99
N SER A 399 -16.04 19.77 -8.99
CA SER A 399 -16.93 18.97 -9.84
C SER A 399 -17.48 17.78 -9.07
N SER A 400 -18.60 17.24 -9.55
CA SER A 400 -19.22 16.04 -9.01
C SER A 400 -19.63 15.11 -10.14
N THR A 401 -19.42 13.80 -9.93
CA THR A 401 -19.77 12.76 -10.90
C THR A 401 -20.85 11.86 -10.32
N ALA A 402 -21.93 11.67 -11.08
CA ALA A 402 -22.97 10.68 -10.75
C ALA A 402 -22.61 9.32 -11.36
N VAL A 403 -22.64 8.27 -10.55
CA VAL A 403 -22.40 6.89 -10.97
C VAL A 403 -23.63 6.06 -10.61
N SER A 404 -24.15 5.32 -11.59
CA SER A 404 -25.35 4.48 -11.42
C SER A 404 -24.99 3.01 -11.56
N PHE A 405 -25.57 2.18 -10.69
CA PHE A 405 -25.37 0.74 -10.63
C PHE A 405 -26.70 0.00 -10.78
N THR A 406 -26.67 -1.14 -11.47
CA THR A 406 -27.78 -2.08 -11.61
C THR A 406 -27.28 -3.51 -11.41
N GLY A 407 -28.18 -4.50 -11.30
CA GLY A 407 -27.77 -5.89 -11.11
C GLY A 407 -27.30 -6.16 -9.68
N GLY A 408 -26.46 -7.18 -9.47
CA GLY A 408 -25.83 -7.46 -8.18
C GLY A 408 -26.76 -7.73 -6.99
N GLY A 409 -28.04 -8.03 -7.23
CA GLY A 409 -29.03 -8.14 -6.16
C GLY A 409 -29.61 -6.82 -5.66
N ILE A 410 -29.30 -5.69 -6.32
CA ILE A 410 -29.93 -4.39 -6.03
C ILE A 410 -31.46 -4.52 -6.18
N PRO A 411 -32.25 -4.23 -5.12
CA PRO A 411 -33.69 -4.45 -5.14
C PRO A 411 -34.40 -3.45 -6.06
N SER A 412 -35.64 -3.74 -6.46
CA SER A 412 -36.43 -2.82 -7.31
C SER A 412 -36.71 -1.47 -6.63
N ALA A 413 -36.77 -1.44 -5.30
CA ALA A 413 -36.92 -0.25 -4.48
C ALA A 413 -36.31 -0.48 -3.09
N GLY A 414 -35.87 0.59 -2.43
CA GLY A 414 -35.32 0.51 -1.07
C GLY A 414 -34.30 1.60 -0.79
N THR A 415 -33.51 1.39 0.27
CA THR A 415 -32.44 2.30 0.68
C THR A 415 -31.21 1.48 1.03
N ALA A 416 -30.11 1.71 0.30
CA ALA A 416 -28.77 1.28 0.69
C ALA A 416 -28.12 2.36 1.58
N THR A 417 -26.98 2.06 2.17
CA THR A 417 -26.20 3.05 2.93
C THR A 417 -24.82 3.24 2.31
N ALA A 418 -24.24 4.42 2.48
CA ALA A 418 -22.91 4.72 1.98
C ALA A 418 -22.03 5.43 3.02
N LEU A 419 -20.73 5.20 2.92
CA LEU A 419 -19.68 5.74 3.79
C LEU A 419 -18.64 6.47 2.94
N ARG A 420 -18.39 7.73 3.27
CA ARG A 420 -17.58 8.64 2.45
C ARG A 420 -16.21 8.90 3.04
N LEU A 421 -15.19 9.00 2.21
CA LEU A 421 -13.88 9.56 2.55
C LEU A 421 -13.74 10.93 1.89
N THR A 422 -13.69 11.98 2.70
CA THR A 422 -13.74 13.38 2.23
C THR A 422 -12.66 14.22 2.90
N GLY A 423 -12.20 15.24 2.17
CA GLY A 423 -11.42 16.37 2.68
C GLY A 423 -11.75 17.65 1.90
N PRO A 424 -11.30 18.83 2.36
CA PRO A 424 -11.50 20.11 1.69
C PRO A 424 -10.99 20.10 0.25
N ASN A 425 -9.83 19.48 0.01
CA ASN A 425 -9.14 19.40 -1.28
C ASN A 425 -8.06 18.31 -1.24
N ALA A 426 -7.54 17.91 -2.40
CA ALA A 426 -6.49 16.92 -2.54
C ALA A 426 -5.20 17.28 -1.78
N THR A 427 -4.86 18.57 -1.68
CA THR A 427 -3.64 19.04 -1.03
C THR A 427 -3.74 19.12 0.50
N SER A 428 -4.90 18.79 1.08
CA SER A 428 -5.15 18.91 2.52
C SER A 428 -4.20 18.01 3.31
N ARG A 429 -3.59 18.58 4.35
CA ARG A 429 -2.58 17.96 5.20
C ARG A 429 -3.01 17.96 6.66
N VAL A 430 -3.15 16.78 7.27
CA VAL A 430 -3.61 16.65 8.67
C VAL A 430 -2.61 17.29 9.64
N ASP A 431 -1.32 17.18 9.36
CA ASP A 431 -0.24 17.79 10.15
C ASP A 431 -0.19 19.32 10.06
N GLU A 432 -0.89 19.91 9.09
CA GLU A 432 -1.05 21.36 8.93
C GLU A 432 -2.47 21.85 9.30
N GLY A 433 -3.27 21.01 9.96
CA GLY A 433 -4.64 21.33 10.39
C GLY A 433 -5.73 21.11 9.33
N GLY A 434 -5.38 20.49 8.20
CA GLY A 434 -6.35 20.01 7.20
C GLY A 434 -7.25 18.92 7.78
N ILE A 435 -8.55 18.98 7.42
CA ILE A 435 -9.56 18.08 7.97
C ILE A 435 -9.87 16.98 6.96
N VAL A 436 -9.42 15.76 7.21
CA VAL A 436 -9.83 14.57 6.45
C VAL A 436 -10.79 13.77 7.32
N THR A 437 -11.91 13.28 6.78
CA THR A 437 -12.90 12.53 7.54
C THR A 437 -13.39 11.29 6.82
N ILE A 438 -13.81 10.30 7.62
CA ILE A 438 -14.55 9.13 7.18
C ILE A 438 -15.97 9.21 7.74
N GLY A 439 -16.98 9.07 6.89
CA GLY A 439 -18.39 9.19 7.29
C GLY A 439 -18.73 10.57 7.89
N GLY A 440 -18.05 11.63 7.46
CA GLY A 440 -18.29 13.01 7.88
C GLY A 440 -17.76 13.38 9.28
N GLY A 441 -17.54 12.41 10.17
CA GLY A 441 -17.16 12.68 11.56
C GLY A 441 -15.97 11.89 12.09
N VAL A 442 -15.58 10.76 11.48
CA VAL A 442 -14.44 9.98 11.97
C VAL A 442 -13.12 10.63 11.54
N THR A 443 -12.28 10.91 12.54
CA THR A 443 -10.89 11.33 12.41
C THR A 443 -9.98 10.48 13.30
N PHE A 444 -8.69 10.78 13.33
CA PHE A 444 -7.73 10.15 14.24
C PHE A 444 -6.97 11.20 15.04
N ASP A 445 -6.74 10.93 16.32
CA ASP A 445 -5.81 11.73 17.13
C ASP A 445 -4.35 11.39 16.79
N GLY A 446 -3.40 12.00 17.51
CA GLY A 446 -1.97 11.76 17.31
C GLY A 446 -1.48 10.33 17.61
N ASN A 447 -2.28 9.53 18.30
CA ASN A 447 -1.98 8.15 18.70
C ASN A 447 -2.79 7.13 17.88
N CYS A 448 -3.33 7.55 16.72
CA CYS A 448 -4.23 6.76 15.88
C CYS A 448 -5.55 6.35 16.55
N ASN A 449 -5.96 6.94 17.67
CA ASN A 449 -7.28 6.62 18.22
C ASN A 449 -8.36 7.19 17.31
N VAL A 450 -9.40 6.40 17.05
CA VAL A 450 -10.59 6.87 16.33
C VAL A 450 -11.29 7.95 17.16
N VAL A 451 -11.53 9.12 16.56
CA VAL A 451 -12.24 10.25 17.17
C VAL A 451 -13.48 10.57 16.34
N GLY A 452 -14.54 11.02 17.02
CA GLY A 452 -15.79 11.42 16.37
C GLY A 452 -16.74 10.24 16.13
N THR A 453 -17.65 10.39 15.16
CA THR A 453 -18.71 9.39 14.91
C THR A 453 -18.87 9.15 13.43
N GLU A 454 -18.93 7.87 13.05
CA GLU A 454 -19.23 7.46 11.68
C GLU A 454 -20.70 7.77 11.38
N THR A 455 -20.94 8.57 10.34
CA THR A 455 -22.28 8.73 9.76
C THR A 455 -22.33 8.07 8.40
N ARG A 456 -23.40 7.31 8.16
CA ARG A 456 -23.71 6.76 6.84
C ARG A 456 -24.85 7.55 6.21
N GLU A 457 -24.70 7.85 4.93
CA GLU A 457 -25.74 8.49 4.14
C GLU A 457 -26.65 7.44 3.50
N ASN A 458 -27.92 7.81 3.28
CA ASN A 458 -28.88 6.96 2.60
C ASN A 458 -28.75 7.09 1.08
N VAL A 459 -28.71 5.97 0.38
CA VAL A 459 -28.74 5.92 -1.09
C VAL A 459 -30.05 5.27 -1.52
N VAL A 460 -30.93 6.06 -2.11
CA VAL A 460 -32.24 5.58 -2.56
C VAL A 460 -32.08 4.70 -3.79
N VAL A 461 -32.73 3.55 -3.78
CA VAL A 461 -32.80 2.61 -4.90
C VAL A 461 -34.14 2.77 -5.57
N THR A 462 -34.14 3.04 -6.88
CA THR A 462 -35.37 3.23 -7.68
C THR A 462 -35.29 2.42 -8.95
N GLY A 463 -36.28 1.56 -9.18
CA GLY A 463 -36.37 0.75 -10.41
C GLY A 463 -35.19 -0.20 -10.59
N GLY A 464 -34.61 -0.73 -9.50
CA GLY A 464 -33.42 -1.60 -9.58
C GLY A 464 -32.12 -0.87 -9.86
N THR A 465 -32.13 0.47 -9.81
CA THR A 465 -30.95 1.31 -10.00
C THR A 465 -30.60 2.03 -8.71
N LEU A 466 -29.32 1.98 -8.36
CA LEU A 466 -28.72 2.74 -7.27
C LEU A 466 -27.80 3.81 -7.88
N THR A 467 -28.00 5.09 -7.55
CA THR A 467 -27.16 6.19 -8.05
C THR A 467 -26.51 6.94 -6.90
N VAL A 468 -25.19 7.13 -6.98
CA VAL A 468 -24.41 7.92 -6.02
C VAL A 468 -23.71 9.07 -6.71
N SER A 469 -23.39 10.11 -5.93
CA SER A 469 -22.63 11.26 -6.40
C SER A 469 -21.34 11.38 -5.59
N VAL A 470 -20.21 11.49 -6.29
CA VAL A 470 -18.87 11.56 -5.71
C VAL A 470 -18.15 12.77 -6.27
N GLN A 471 -17.69 13.65 -5.38
CA GLN A 471 -17.00 14.89 -5.76
C GLN A 471 -15.58 14.60 -6.26
N ALA A 472 -14.98 15.52 -7.02
CA ALA A 472 -13.56 15.45 -7.35
C ALA A 472 -12.71 15.29 -6.08
N SER A 473 -11.72 14.39 -6.08
CA SER A 473 -10.89 14.08 -4.92
C SER A 473 -11.72 13.55 -3.74
N GLU A 474 -12.51 12.51 -3.98
CA GLU A 474 -13.38 11.89 -2.96
C GLU A 474 -13.56 10.40 -3.27
N ALA A 475 -13.88 9.60 -2.25
CA ALA A 475 -14.25 8.20 -2.41
C ALA A 475 -15.49 7.86 -1.57
N LEU A 476 -16.25 6.86 -2.02
CA LEU A 476 -17.51 6.43 -1.41
C LEU A 476 -17.63 4.91 -1.45
N ILE A 477 -17.91 4.29 -0.30
CA ILE A 477 -18.31 2.88 -0.20
C ILE A 477 -19.84 2.83 -0.13
N VAL A 478 -20.47 1.95 -0.90
CA VAL A 478 -21.90 1.65 -0.81
C VAL A 478 -22.07 0.22 -0.31
N TYR A 479 -22.87 0.02 0.72
CA TYR A 479 -23.20 -1.29 1.28
C TYR A 479 -24.45 -1.84 0.58
N LEU A 480 -24.33 -3.03 -0.01
CA LEU A 480 -25.37 -3.68 -0.82
C LEU A 480 -26.30 -4.58 0.00
#